data_AF-A0AAE6I999-F1
#
_entry.id   AF-A0AAE6I999-F1
#
_cell.length_a   1.000
_cell.length_b   1.000
_cell.length_c   1.000
_cell.angle_alpha   90.00
_cell.angle_beta   90.00
_cell.angle_gamma   90.00
#
_symmetry.space_group_name_H-M   'P 1'
#
loop_
_entity.id
_entity.type
_entity.pdbx_description
1 polymer ?
#
loop_
_entity_poly.entity_id
_entity_poly.type
_entity_poly.pdbx_seq_one_letter_code
_entity_poly.pdbx_strand_id
1 'polypeptide(L)' 'MGKLVCPKCGNNKSFYREISIVAKLKVNNKEEDLKTIYDINKNNIDNYFESIYCAKCDATVKDWDE' A
#
# COMPACT_ATOMS: atom_id res chain seq x y z
N MET A 1 -16.26 16.67 9.00
CA MET A 1 -14.99 16.04 8.57
C MET A 1 -14.34 16.98 7.55
N GLY A 2 -13.06 17.35 7.74
CA GLY A 2 -12.35 18.24 6.82
C GLY A 2 -12.02 17.56 5.48
N LYS A 3 -11.89 18.33 4.40
CA LYS A 3 -11.42 17.83 3.09
C LYS A 3 -9.91 17.64 3.15
N LEU A 4 -9.42 16.49 2.68
CA LEU A 4 -7.98 16.27 2.52
C LEU A 4 -7.43 17.12 1.37
N VAL A 5 -6.34 17.82 1.64
CA VAL A 5 -5.56 18.58 0.65
C VAL A 5 -4.10 18.26 0.86
N CYS A 6 -3.41 17.84 -0.20
CA CYS A 6 -1.98 17.59 -0.15
C CYS A 6 -1.22 18.90 0.07
N PRO A 7 -0.42 19.03 1.14
CA PRO A 7 0.32 20.27 1.42
C PRO A 7 1.42 20.54 0.40
N LYS A 8 1.95 19.51 -0.27
CA LYS A 8 3.06 19.63 -1.22
C LYS A 8 2.65 20.08 -2.62
N CYS A 9 1.49 19.62 -3.11
CA CYS A 9 1.09 19.84 -4.51
C CYS A 9 -0.35 20.35 -4.69
N GLY A 10 -1.07 20.61 -3.59
CA GLY A 10 -2.45 21.11 -3.61
C GLY A 10 -3.51 20.12 -4.08
N ASN A 11 -3.15 18.86 -4.35
CA ASN A 11 -4.11 17.84 -4.77
C ASN A 11 -5.19 17.61 -3.70
N ASN A 12 -6.45 17.60 -4.12
CA ASN A 12 -7.62 17.43 -3.26
C ASN A 12 -8.62 16.40 -3.82
N LYS A 13 -8.20 15.58 -4.79
CA LYS A 13 -9.06 14.63 -5.51
C LYS A 13 -8.82 13.18 -5.13
N SER A 14 -7.55 12.74 -5.12
CA SER A 14 -7.20 11.33 -4.94
C SER A 14 -6.05 11.14 -3.94
N PHE A 15 -6.20 10.13 -3.10
CA PHE A 15 -5.23 9.74 -2.08
C PHE A 15 -5.21 8.21 -2.00
N TYR A 16 -4.12 7.63 -1.50
CA TYR A 16 -4.03 6.19 -1.29
C TYR A 16 -3.46 5.90 0.10
N ARG A 17 -3.61 4.66 0.53
CA ARG A 17 -2.90 4.07 1.66
C ARG A 17 -2.16 2.86 1.13
N GLU A 18 -1.03 2.56 1.74
CA GLU A 18 -0.40 1.27 1.50
C GLU A 18 -1.23 0.16 2.17
N ILE A 19 -1.23 -1.03 1.59
CA ILE A 19 -1.90 -2.21 2.13
C ILE A 19 -0.97 -3.41 2.01
N SER A 20 -1.05 -4.32 2.98
CA SER A 20 -0.46 -5.66 2.88
C SER A 20 -1.47 -6.59 2.21
N ILE A 21 -1.03 -7.37 1.23
CA ILE A 21 -1.84 -8.37 0.54
C ILE A 21 -1.14 -9.72 0.57
N VAL A 22 -1.92 -10.80 0.70
CA VAL A 22 -1.37 -12.15 0.72
C VAL A 22 -0.89 -12.53 -0.68
N ALA A 23 0.40 -12.84 -0.79
CA ALA A 23 1.03 -13.33 -2.02
C ALA A 23 1.45 -14.80 -1.87
N LYS A 24 1.35 -15.57 -2.96
CA LYS A 24 1.89 -16.93 -3.05
C LYS A 24 3.31 -16.83 -3.61
N LEU A 25 4.30 -17.24 -2.83
CA LEU A 25 5.70 -17.29 -3.27
C LEU A 25 5.97 -18.62 -4.00
N LYS A 26 6.75 -18.58 -5.09
CA LYS A 26 7.12 -19.81 -5.79
C LYS A 26 8.23 -20.52 -5.03
N VAL A 27 8.09 -21.82 -4.80
CA VAL A 27 9.14 -22.67 -4.24
C VAL A 27 9.66 -23.62 -5.31
N ASN A 28 10.93 -24.02 -5.23
CA ASN A 28 11.47 -25.06 -6.11
C ASN A 28 11.22 -26.47 -5.51
N ASN A 29 11.62 -27.49 -6.24
CA ASN A 29 11.48 -28.90 -5.81
C ASN A 29 12.43 -29.30 -4.66
N LYS A 30 13.23 -28.36 -4.15
CA LYS A 30 14.06 -28.50 -2.95
C LYS A 30 13.51 -27.68 -1.78
N GLU A 31 12.28 -27.16 -1.90
CA GLU A 31 11.62 -26.33 -0.88
C GLU A 31 12.31 -24.99 -0.64
N GLU A 32 13.10 -24.50 -1.60
CA GLU A 32 13.73 -23.19 -1.51
C GLU A 32 12.82 -22.11 -2.12
N ASP A 33 12.70 -20.99 -1.42
CA ASP A 33 12.00 -19.80 -1.88
C ASP A 33 12.66 -19.21 -3.13
N LEU A 34 11.92 -19.20 -4.23
CA LEU A 34 12.28 -18.44 -5.41
C LEU A 34 11.77 -17.01 -5.19
N LYS A 35 12.62 -16.00 -5.38
CA LYS A 35 12.27 -14.55 -5.27
C LYS A 35 11.19 -14.07 -6.26
N THR A 36 10.45 -14.99 -6.86
CA THR A 36 9.38 -14.79 -7.82
C THR A 36 8.04 -15.03 -7.14
N ILE A 37 7.18 -14.01 -7.17
CA ILE A 37 5.78 -14.14 -6.76
C ILE A 37 5.02 -14.95 -7.82
N TYR A 38 4.32 -16.00 -7.39
CA TYR A 38 3.50 -16.83 -8.26
C TYR A 38 2.12 -16.20 -8.51
N ASP A 39 1.47 -15.70 -7.45
CA ASP A 39 0.12 -15.16 -7.51
C ASP A 39 -0.13 -14.20 -6.35
N ILE A 40 -1.09 -13.29 -6.51
CA ILE A 40 -1.49 -12.30 -5.51
C ILE A 40 -3.02 -12.30 -5.43
N ASN A 41 -3.58 -12.58 -4.26
CA ASN A 41 -5.02 -12.47 -4.05
C ASN A 41 -5.40 -11.05 -3.62
N LYS A 42 -5.81 -10.22 -4.57
CA LYS A 42 -6.19 -8.82 -4.34
C LYS A 42 -7.43 -8.64 -3.44
N ASN A 43 -8.21 -9.70 -3.24
CA ASN A 43 -9.38 -9.66 -2.35
C ASN A 43 -9.00 -9.94 -0.89
N ASN A 44 -7.79 -10.44 -0.63
CA ASN A 44 -7.30 -10.72 0.72
C ASN A 44 -6.31 -9.63 1.14
N ILE A 45 -6.86 -8.61 1.78
CA ILE A 45 -6.08 -7.57 2.46
C ILE A 45 -5.75 -8.09 3.85
N ASP A 46 -4.46 -8.24 4.13
CA ASP A 46 -3.95 -8.73 5.40
C ASP A 46 -3.84 -7.60 6.42
N ASN A 47 -3.45 -6.40 5.99
CA ASN A 47 -3.36 -5.20 6.83
C ASN A 47 -3.54 -3.91 6.03
N TYR A 48 -4.11 -2.88 6.66
CA TYR A 48 -4.13 -1.51 6.13
C TYR A 48 -3.07 -0.69 6.88
N PHE A 49 -2.14 -0.08 6.14
CA PHE A 49 -1.23 0.87 6.75
C PHE A 49 -1.96 2.21 6.93
N GLU A 50 -1.77 2.83 8.08
CA GLU A 50 -2.62 3.93 8.48
C GLU A 50 -2.28 5.24 7.76
N SER A 51 -1.04 5.44 7.34
CA SER A 51 -0.64 6.68 6.66
C SER A 51 -1.37 6.88 5.33
N ILE A 52 -1.82 8.12 5.08
CA ILE A 52 -2.47 8.53 3.83
C ILE A 52 -1.46 9.29 2.98
N TYR A 53 -1.30 8.89 1.73
CA TYR A 53 -0.40 9.48 0.76
C TYR A 53 -1.15 10.18 -0.36
N CYS A 54 -0.53 11.21 -0.93
CA CYS A 54 -1.05 11.90 -2.08
C CYS A 54 -0.79 11.09 -3.36
N ALA A 55 -1.84 10.69 -4.06
CA ALA A 55 -1.72 9.92 -5.31
C ALA A 55 -1.13 10.70 -6.52
N LYS A 56 -0.72 11.97 -6.33
CA LYS A 56 -0.11 12.81 -7.38
C LYS A 56 1.38 13.02 -7.16
N CYS A 57 1.85 13.05 -5.92
CA CYS A 57 3.25 13.38 -5.60
C CYS A 57 3.85 12.53 -4.47
N ASP A 58 3.13 11.49 -4.04
CA ASP A 58 3.49 10.49 -3.04
C ASP A 58 3.88 11.06 -1.67
N ALA A 59 3.59 12.34 -1.43
CA ALA A 59 3.79 12.97 -0.13
C ALA A 59 2.82 12.39 0.89
N THR A 60 3.32 12.10 2.09
CA THR A 60 2.49 11.82 3.24
C THR A 60 1.60 13.03 3.55
N VAL A 61 0.30 12.77 3.68
CA VAL A 61 -0.74 13.76 3.98
C VAL A 61 -1.20 13.64 5.43
N LYS A 62 -1.20 12.42 5.97
CA LYS A 62 -1.51 12.13 7.36
C LYS A 62 -0.75 10.89 7.81
N ASP A 63 0.10 11.02 8.82
CA ASP A 63 0.66 9.89 9.57
C ASP A 63 -0.21 9.57 10.78
N TRP A 64 -0.13 8.33 11.28
CA TRP A 64 -0.87 7.86 12.45
C TRP A 64 0.03 7.40 13.60
N ASP A 65 1.30 7.78 13.58
CA ASP A 65 2.17 7.64 14.75
C ASP A 65 1.78 8.69 15.84
N GLU A 66 0.60 8.52 16.45
CA GLU A 66 0.24 9.11 17.77
C GLU A 66 0.18 8.02 18.84
#